data_AF-X1DT34-F1
#
_entry.id   AF-X1DT34-F1
#
_cell.length_a   1.000
_cell.length_b   1.000
_cell.length_c   1.000
_cell.angle_alpha   90.00
_cell.angle_beta   90.00
_cell.angle_gamma   90.00
#
_symmetry.space_group_name_H-M   'P 1'
#
loop_
_entity.id
_entity.type
_entity.pdbx_description
1 polymer ?
#
loop_
_entity_poly.entity_id
_entity_poly.type
_entity_poly.pdbx_seq_one_letter_code
_entity_poly.pdbx_strand_id
1 'polypeptide(L)'
;MIDKEAKKWWNIAEMIFCNSRKNLARQLFNYLPDQRDLLPVLDAITNSKGWIKSTGELLIVRLEPLETPRFKDAQIQLCRHLNNQKIYLPNGKLLQYDVGDNPYDVQK
;
A
#
# COMPACT_ATOMS: atom_id res chain seq x y z
N MET A 1 23.23 -29.25 4.81
CA MET A 1 23.51 -28.26 3.75
C MET A 1 22.31 -27.37 3.38
N ILE A 2 21.14 -27.51 4.01
CA ILE A 2 19.91 -26.75 3.70
C ILE A 2 19.92 -25.32 4.31
N ASP A 3 20.81 -25.04 5.27
CA ASP A 3 20.86 -23.77 6.02
C ASP A 3 21.38 -22.57 5.19
N LYS A 4 22.44 -22.76 4.39
CA LYS A 4 23.07 -21.63 3.65
C LYS A 4 22.19 -21.08 2.53
N GLU A 5 21.47 -21.96 1.83
CA GLU A 5 20.59 -21.54 0.75
C GLU A 5 19.32 -20.87 1.30
N ALA A 6 18.70 -21.45 2.35
CA ALA A 6 17.58 -20.83 3.03
C ALA A 6 17.93 -19.44 3.58
N LYS A 7 19.10 -19.30 4.21
CA LYS A 7 19.60 -18.00 4.70
C LYS A 7 19.84 -16.99 3.57
N LYS A 8 20.34 -17.44 2.41
CA LYS A 8 20.51 -16.57 1.24
C LYS A 8 19.17 -16.02 0.76
N TRP A 9 18.17 -16.90 0.60
CA TRP A 9 16.83 -16.49 0.19
C TRP A 9 16.15 -15.58 1.22
N TRP A 10 16.34 -15.86 2.51
CA TRP A 10 15.87 -15.00 3.60
C TRP A 10 16.44 -13.58 3.48
N ASN A 11 17.76 -13.45 3.35
CA ASN A 11 18.42 -12.15 3.21
C ASN A 11 17.92 -11.38 1.97
N ILE A 12 17.66 -12.08 0.85
CA ILE A 12 17.11 -11.45 -0.36
C ILE A 12 15.69 -10.94 -0.11
N ALA A 13 14.84 -11.73 0.53
CA ALA A 13 13.47 -11.33 0.87
C ALA A 13 13.48 -10.11 1.81
N GLU A 14 14.33 -10.11 2.84
CA GLU A 14 14.52 -8.97 3.75
C GLU A 14 14.94 -7.70 3.00
N MET A 15 15.89 -7.80 2.07
CA MET A 15 16.33 -6.66 1.25
C MET A 15 15.19 -6.11 0.38
N ILE A 16 14.43 -6.97 -0.31
CA ILE A 16 13.30 -6.57 -1.16
C ILE A 16 12.22 -5.88 -0.33
N PHE A 17 11.90 -6.45 0.84
CA PHE A 17 10.94 -5.86 1.77
C PHE A 17 11.40 -4.49 2.26
N CYS A 18 12.64 -4.39 2.74
CA CYS A 18 13.20 -3.13 3.23
C CYS A 18 13.24 -2.05 2.14
N ASN A 19 13.62 -2.43 0.92
CA ASN A 19 13.66 -1.50 -0.21
C ASN A 19 12.26 -1.01 -0.60
N SER A 20 11.28 -1.92 -0.66
CA SER A 20 9.89 -1.58 -0.94
C SER A 20 9.30 -0.65 0.13
N ARG A 21 9.54 -0.97 1.41
CA ARG A 21 9.10 -0.14 2.54
C ARG A 21 9.74 1.26 2.50
N LYS A 22 11.04 1.36 2.22
CA LYS A 22 11.73 2.66 2.04
C LYS A 22 11.13 3.46 0.88
N ASN A 23 10.80 2.80 -0.23
CA ASN A 23 10.20 3.47 -1.37
C ASN A 23 8.80 4.02 -1.04
N LEU A 24 7.95 3.23 -0.37
CA LEU A 24 6.63 3.67 0.08
C LEU A 24 6.74 4.80 1.12
N ALA A 25 7.65 4.71 2.07
CA ALA A 25 7.90 5.77 3.05
C ALA A 25 8.31 7.08 2.37
N ARG A 26 9.17 7.01 1.34
CA ARG A 26 9.55 8.18 0.54
C ARG A 26 8.36 8.80 -0.19
N GLN A 27 7.44 7.99 -0.71
CA GLN A 27 6.22 8.50 -1.35
C GLN A 27 5.27 9.14 -0.32
N LEU A 28 5.06 8.49 0.83
CA LEU A 28 4.21 8.99 1.91
C LEU A 28 4.75 10.29 2.53
N PHE A 29 6.07 10.46 2.58
CA PHE A 29 6.71 11.67 3.12
C PHE A 29 6.25 12.97 2.44
N ASN A 30 5.85 12.90 1.16
CA ASN A 30 5.31 14.06 0.43
C ASN A 30 3.96 14.54 1.01
N TYR A 31 3.24 13.68 1.71
CA TYR A 31 1.92 13.95 2.30
C TYR A 31 1.95 13.98 3.84
N LEU A 32 3.00 13.41 4.43
CA LEU A 32 3.22 13.35 5.88
C LEU A 32 4.71 13.56 6.20
N PRO A 33 5.21 14.81 6.23
CA PRO A 33 6.64 15.10 6.38
C PRO A 33 7.16 14.96 7.82
N ASP A 34 6.32 14.65 8.81
CA ASP A 34 6.77 14.38 10.18
C ASP A 34 7.42 12.99 10.28
N GLN A 35 8.75 12.97 10.46
CA GLN A 35 9.52 11.74 10.54
C GLN A 35 9.09 10.84 11.72
N ARG A 36 8.53 11.40 12.79
CA ARG A 36 8.09 10.63 13.95
C ARG A 36 6.87 9.78 13.62
N ASP A 37 6.02 10.27 12.72
CA ASP A 37 4.76 9.63 12.34
C ASP A 37 4.87 8.83 11.05
N LEU A 38 5.88 9.09 10.21
CA LEU A 38 6.00 8.50 8.88
C LEU A 38 5.94 6.97 8.87
N LEU A 39 6.83 6.32 9.63
CA LEU A 39 6.90 4.85 9.67
C LEU A 39 5.71 4.25 10.43
N PRO A 40 5.30 4.75 11.62
CA PRO A 40 4.11 4.26 12.28
C PRO A 40 2.85 4.33 11.41
N VAL A 41 2.64 5.43 10.69
CA VAL A 41 1.49 5.58 9.80
C VAL A 41 1.62 4.69 8.57
N LEU A 42 2.80 4.58 7.97
CA LEU A 42 2.99 3.63 6.87
C LEU A 42 2.68 2.19 7.30
N ASP A 43 3.16 1.79 8.47
CA ASP A 43 2.91 0.46 9.02
C ASP A 43 1.41 0.28 9.29
N ALA A 44 0.71 1.29 9.81
CA ALA A 44 -0.74 1.26 9.98
C ALA A 44 -1.50 1.14 8.64
N ILE A 45 -1.06 1.83 7.58
CA ILE A 45 -1.66 1.72 6.23
C ILE A 45 -1.43 0.30 5.69
N THR A 46 -0.21 -0.21 5.74
CA THR A 46 0.13 -1.53 5.16
C THR A 46 -0.46 -2.71 5.93
N ASN A 47 -0.77 -2.54 7.22
CA ASN A 47 -1.45 -3.54 8.05
C ASN A 47 -2.95 -3.26 8.22
N SER A 48 -3.49 -2.22 7.56
CA SER A 48 -4.91 -1.91 7.62
C SER A 48 -5.72 -3.07 7.05
N LYS A 49 -6.88 -3.33 7.66
CA LYS A 49 -7.84 -4.23 7.03
C LYS A 49 -8.35 -3.58 5.75
N GLY A 50 -8.79 -4.42 4.84
CA GLY A 50 -9.29 -3.96 3.57
C GLY A 50 -10.05 -5.02 2.83
N TRP A 51 -10.64 -4.60 1.72
CA TRP A 51 -11.41 -5.45 0.83
C TRP A 51 -10.79 -5.42 -0.55
N ILE A 52 -10.79 -6.57 -1.21
CA ILE A 52 -10.34 -6.70 -2.58
C ILE A 52 -11.55 -7.03 -3.44
N LYS A 53 -11.84 -6.17 -4.41
CA LYS A 53 -12.88 -6.37 -5.40
C LYS A 53 -12.24 -6.53 -6.77
N SER A 54 -12.46 -7.67 -7.41
CA SER A 54 -12.03 -7.90 -8.78
C SER A 54 -13.22 -7.79 -9.73
N THR A 55 -13.06 -7.02 -10.80
CA THR A 55 -14.02 -6.88 -11.90
C THR A 55 -13.37 -7.37 -13.20
N GLY A 56 -14.04 -7.24 -14.34
CA GLY A 56 -13.45 -7.58 -15.64
C GLY A 56 -12.17 -6.78 -15.93
N GLU A 57 -12.19 -5.49 -15.64
CA GLU A 57 -11.15 -4.53 -16.03
C GLU A 57 -10.29 -4.03 -14.86
N LEU A 58 -10.81 -4.09 -13.63
CA LEU A 58 -10.17 -3.50 -12.45
C LEU A 58 -9.91 -4.54 -11.35
N LEU A 59 -8.78 -4.41 -10.65
CA LEU A 59 -8.59 -4.94 -9.31
C LEU A 59 -8.54 -3.76 -8.33
N ILE A 60 -9.53 -3.69 -7.45
CA ILE A 60 -9.68 -2.58 -6.50
C ILE A 60 -9.32 -3.10 -5.10
N VAL A 61 -8.32 -2.47 -4.49
CA VAL A 61 -7.90 -2.69 -3.10
C VAL A 61 -8.40 -1.52 -2.27
N ARG A 62 -9.41 -1.75 -1.43
CA ARG A 62 -9.96 -0.73 -0.53
C ARG A 62 -9.43 -0.93 0.88
N LEU A 63 -8.85 0.12 1.46
CA LEU A 63 -8.33 0.14 2.82
C LEU A 63 -9.32 0.80 3.78
N GLU A 64 -9.41 0.30 5.00
CA GLU A 64 -10.09 1.01 6.08
C GLU A 64 -9.39 2.36 6.33
N PRO A 65 -10.15 3.46 6.54
CA PRO A 65 -9.56 4.75 6.82
C PRO A 65 -8.92 4.76 8.21
N LEU A 66 -7.78 5.43 8.32
CA LEU A 66 -7.19 5.70 9.62
C LEU A 66 -8.06 6.68 10.44
N GLU A 67 -8.17 6.44 11.74
CA GLU A 67 -8.99 7.24 12.66
C GLU A 67 -8.56 8.71 12.74
N THR A 68 -7.24 8.96 12.71
CA THR A 68 -6.69 10.32 12.81
C THR A 68 -6.84 11.04 11.47
N PRO A 69 -7.55 12.19 11.40
CA PRO A 69 -7.85 12.87 10.13
C PRO A 69 -6.62 13.19 9.28
N ARG A 70 -5.52 13.63 9.91
CA ARG A 70 -4.25 13.90 9.22
C ARG A 70 -3.65 12.67 8.56
N PHE A 71 -3.77 11.51 9.21
CA PHE A 71 -3.25 10.24 8.68
C PHE A 71 -4.16 9.68 7.60
N LYS A 72 -5.48 9.84 7.76
CA LYS A 72 -6.46 9.53 6.71
C LYS A 72 -6.20 10.31 5.43
N ASP A 73 -5.94 11.62 5.53
CA ASP A 73 -5.63 12.44 4.36
C ASP A 73 -4.34 11.95 3.67
N ALA A 74 -3.27 11.71 4.43
CA ALA A 74 -2.02 11.17 3.89
C ALA A 74 -2.20 9.79 3.22
N GLN A 75 -3.03 8.92 3.80
CA GLN A 75 -3.41 7.62 3.22
C GLN A 75 -4.12 7.80 1.88
N ILE A 76 -5.13 8.69 1.82
CA ILE A 76 -5.87 8.99 0.58
C ILE A 76 -4.93 9.52 -0.50
N GLN A 77 -4.04 10.45 -0.16
CA GLN A 77 -3.09 11.00 -1.11
C GLN A 77 -2.09 9.96 -1.61
N LEU A 78 -1.62 9.05 -0.75
CA LEU A 78 -0.80 7.93 -1.16
C LEU A 78 -1.55 6.99 -2.12
N CYS A 79 -2.79 6.62 -1.84
CA CYS A 79 -3.61 5.82 -2.75
C CYS A 79 -3.79 6.49 -4.11
N ARG A 80 -4.08 7.80 -4.13
CA ARG A 80 -4.16 8.59 -5.39
C ARG A 80 -2.84 8.58 -6.15
N HIS A 81 -1.71 8.76 -5.46
CA HIS A 81 -0.39 8.69 -6.07
C HIS A 81 -0.14 7.34 -6.75
N LEU A 82 -0.51 6.24 -6.08
CA LEU A 82 -0.37 4.89 -6.61
C LEU A 82 -1.28 4.67 -7.83
N ASN A 83 -2.52 5.14 -7.79
CA ASN A 83 -3.46 5.03 -8.91
C ASN A 83 -2.97 5.80 -10.15
N ASN A 84 -2.30 6.94 -9.94
CA ASN A 84 -1.73 7.74 -11.02
C ASN A 84 -0.57 7.04 -11.75
N GLN A 85 0.03 6.00 -11.17
CA GLN A 85 1.05 5.18 -11.85
C GLN A 85 0.44 4.27 -12.92
N LYS A 86 -0.89 4.15 -13.01
CA LYS A 86 -1.62 3.32 -14.00
C LYS A 86 -1.05 1.90 -14.10
N ILE A 87 -0.93 1.24 -12.96
CA ILE A 87 -0.33 -0.10 -12.87
C ILE A 87 -1.31 -1.14 -13.42
N TYR A 88 -0.93 -1.81 -14.49
CA TYR A 88 -1.67 -2.95 -15.03
C TYR A 88 -1.07 -4.26 -14.52
N LEU A 89 -1.93 -5.15 -14.05
CA LEU A 89 -1.58 -6.50 -13.66
C LEU A 89 -1.32 -7.36 -14.91
N PRO A 90 -0.59 -8.50 -14.79
CA PRO A 90 -0.32 -9.38 -15.92
C PRO A 90 -1.56 -9.90 -16.65
N ASN A 91 -2.71 -9.92 -15.97
CA ASN A 91 -4.00 -10.32 -16.54
C ASN A 91 -4.75 -9.15 -17.24
N GLY A 92 -4.09 -8.01 -17.46
CA GLY A 92 -4.65 -6.84 -18.14
C GLY A 92 -5.52 -5.93 -17.25
N LYS A 93 -5.76 -6.30 -15.99
CA LYS A 93 -6.59 -5.48 -15.08
C LYS A 93 -5.80 -4.28 -14.55
N LEU A 94 -6.44 -3.12 -14.47
CA LEU A 94 -5.87 -1.94 -13.81
C LEU A 94 -6.01 -2.09 -12.29
N LEU A 95 -4.89 -1.92 -11.59
CA LEU A 95 -4.85 -1.88 -10.14
C LEU A 95 -5.28 -0.50 -9.64
N GLN A 96 -6.23 -0.47 -8.72
CA GLN A 96 -6.72 0.74 -8.08
C GLN A 96 -6.75 0.56 -6.56
N TYR A 97 -6.39 1.61 -5.85
CA TYR A 97 -6.44 1.72 -4.40
C TYR A 97 -7.49 2.75 -3.99
N ASP A 98 -8.27 2.45 -2.96
CA ASP A 98 -9.25 3.37 -2.40
C ASP A 98 -9.27 3.29 -0.87
N VAL A 99 -9.85 4.29 -0.21
CA VAL A 99 -10.01 4.37 1.24
C VAL A 99 -11.49 4.56 1.55
N GLY A 100 -12.05 3.76 2.46
CA GLY A 100 -13.41 3.99 2.94
C GLY A 100 -13.95 2.89 3.84
N ASP A 101 -15.01 3.24 4.58
CA ASP A 101 -15.59 2.42 5.64
C ASP A 101 -16.52 1.31 5.13
N ASN A 102 -16.97 1.43 3.88
CA ASN A 102 -17.94 0.51 3.28
C ASN A 102 -17.33 -0.19 2.05
N PRO A 103 -17.29 -1.54 2.01
CA PRO A 103 -16.82 -2.29 0.84
C PRO A 103 -17.63 -2.05 -0.43
N TYR A 104 -18.84 -1.49 -0.33
CA TYR A 104 -19.76 -1.31 -1.45
C TYR A 104 -19.84 0.12 -1.99
N ASP A 105 -19.38 1.14 -1.26
CA ASP A 105 -19.40 2.55 -1.69
C ASP A 105 -18.20 2.92 -2.58
N VAL A 106 -17.85 2.05 -3.52
CA VAL A 106 -16.76 2.34 -4.46
C VAL A 106 -17.33 3.36 -5.45
N GLN A 107 -16.86 4.61 -5.40
CA GLN A 107 -17.27 5.61 -6.40
C GLN A 107 -16.87 5.08 -7.79
N LYS A 108 -17.88 4.93 -8.64
CA LYS A 108 -17.73 4.49 -10.04
C LYS A 108 -17.07 5.59 -10.87
#